data_AF-A0A8T5TV33-F1
#
_entry.id   AF-A0A8T5TV33-F1
#
_cell.length_a   1.000
_cell.length_b   1.000
_cell.length_c   1.000
_cell.angle_alpha   90.00
_cell.angle_beta   90.00
_cell.angle_gamma   90.00
#
_symmetry.space_group_name_H-M   'P 1'
#
loop_
_entity.id
_entity.type
_entity.pdbx_description
1 polymer ?
#
loop_
_entity_poly.entity_id
_entity_poly.type
_entity_poly.pdbx_seq_one_letter_code
_entity_poly.pdbx_strand_id
1 'polypeptide(L)'
;LLGDAAGQVKATTGGGIIMLLTAAKYASNCVNLCLKYGNFSKRFIKKYYEKPCSQTIGRELRLHFLIRLILENFREKDFETFFKLIKENKIEHLVSFYGDMDFPKVLVIKLLHNRSVLSFMFKFLIKNPVIIFKILKLLI
;
A
#
# COMPACT_ATOMS: atom_id res chain seq x y z
N LEU A 1 15.19 -10.28 7.50
CA LEU A 1 14.42 -9.39 8.39
C LEU A 1 12.94 -9.57 8.12
N LEU A 2 12.10 -9.42 9.15
CA LEU A 2 10.63 -9.55 9.11
C LEU A 2 9.99 -8.49 10.01
N GLY A 3 8.73 -8.15 9.77
CA GLY A 3 7.94 -7.24 10.61
C GLY A 3 8.55 -5.85 10.71
N ASP A 4 8.49 -5.28 11.91
CA ASP A 4 9.00 -3.93 12.21
C ASP A 4 10.49 -3.80 11.91
N ALA A 5 11.28 -4.86 12.19
CA ALA A 5 12.70 -4.90 11.85
C ALA A 5 12.97 -4.84 10.33
N ALA A 6 11.96 -5.13 9.50
CA ALA A 6 11.99 -4.98 8.05
C ALA A 6 11.20 -3.77 7.54
N GLY A 7 10.69 -2.91 8.41
CA GLY A 7 9.84 -1.77 8.03
C GLY A 7 8.49 -2.19 7.43
N GLN A 8 7.95 -3.35 7.82
CA GLN A 8 6.70 -3.90 7.26
C GLN A 8 5.43 -3.35 7.93
N VAL A 9 5.48 -2.13 8.44
CA VAL A 9 4.37 -1.45 9.11
C VAL A 9 3.60 -0.59 8.12
N LYS A 10 2.27 -0.68 8.12
CA LYS A 10 1.41 0.15 7.27
C LYS A 10 1.49 1.61 7.70
N ALA A 11 1.96 2.49 6.81
CA ALA A 11 2.06 3.94 7.09
C ALA A 11 0.69 4.61 7.39
N THR A 12 -0.41 4.04 6.93
CA THR A 12 -1.77 4.57 7.14
C THR A 12 -2.29 4.37 8.55
N THR A 13 -1.92 3.26 9.21
CA THR A 13 -2.60 2.79 10.43
C THR A 13 -1.64 2.41 11.54
N GLY A 14 -0.33 2.31 11.25
CA GLY A 14 0.67 1.80 12.19
C GLY A 14 0.59 0.29 12.43
N GLY A 15 -0.33 -0.43 11.77
CA GLY A 15 -0.49 -1.87 11.93
C GLY A 15 0.54 -2.67 11.12
N GLY A 16 1.18 -3.66 11.74
CA GLY A 16 2.17 -4.55 11.11
C GLY A 16 1.86 -6.04 11.20
N ILE A 17 0.85 -6.47 11.97
CA ILE A 17 0.60 -7.90 12.28
C ILE A 17 0.34 -8.71 11.00
N ILE A 18 -0.61 -8.29 10.16
CA ILE A 18 -0.96 -9.02 8.93
C ILE A 18 0.18 -9.00 7.91
N MET A 19 0.92 -7.88 7.83
CA MET A 19 2.10 -7.76 6.98
C MET A 19 3.21 -8.72 7.43
N LEU A 20 3.49 -8.77 8.73
CA LEU A 20 4.44 -9.70 9.34
C LEU A 20 4.06 -11.15 9.08
N LEU A 21 2.81 -11.54 9.35
CA LEU A 21 2.34 -12.93 9.15
C LEU A 21 2.46 -13.36 7.68
N THR A 22 2.16 -12.45 6.76
CA THR A 22 2.30 -12.70 5.33
C THR A 22 3.77 -12.86 4.94
N ALA A 23 4.67 -12.01 5.46
CA ALA A 23 6.10 -12.15 5.24
C ALA A 23 6.66 -13.44 5.86
N ALA A 24 6.18 -13.82 7.04
CA ALA A 24 6.60 -15.02 7.76
C ALA A 24 6.30 -16.29 6.96
N LYS A 25 5.17 -16.33 6.23
CA LYS A 25 4.86 -17.44 5.31
C LYS A 25 5.90 -17.61 4.20
N TYR A 26 6.41 -16.52 3.63
CA TYR A 26 7.48 -16.58 2.64
C TYR A 26 8.82 -16.96 3.28
N ALA A 27 9.10 -16.43 4.47
CA ALA A 27 10.35 -16.71 5.19
C ALA A 27 10.44 -18.18 5.61
N SER A 28 9.37 -18.76 6.17
CA SER A 28 9.35 -20.16 6.59
C SER A 28 9.57 -21.10 5.40
N ASN A 29 8.90 -20.84 4.27
CA ASN A 29 9.13 -21.59 3.03
C ASN A 29 10.57 -21.46 2.54
N CYS A 30 11.14 -20.25 2.56
CA CYS A 30 12.54 -20.04 2.18
C CYS A 30 13.51 -20.81 3.09
N VAL A 31 13.31 -20.79 4.40
CA VAL A 31 14.14 -21.51 5.37
C VAL A 31 14.08 -23.02 5.14
N ASN A 32 12.87 -23.57 4.95
CA ASN A 32 12.69 -24.99 4.63
C ASN A 32 13.45 -25.40 3.35
N LEU A 33 13.39 -24.56 2.31
CA LEU A 33 14.13 -24.79 1.07
C LEU A 33 15.65 -24.67 1.27
N CYS A 34 16.13 -23.69 2.04
CA CYS A 34 17.55 -23.56 2.35
C CYS A 34 18.08 -24.81 3.05
N LEU A 35 17.37 -25.32 4.05
CA LEU A 35 17.72 -26.54 4.77
C LEU A 35 17.71 -27.77 3.85
N LYS A 36 16.66 -27.92 3.03
CA LYS A 36 16.52 -29.05 2.11
C LYS A 36 17.66 -29.13 1.08
N TYR A 37 18.12 -27.99 0.57
CA TYR A 37 19.14 -27.92 -0.49
C TYR A 37 20.53 -27.53 0.01
N GLY A 38 20.71 -27.32 1.32
CA GLY A 38 21.96 -26.84 1.92
C GLY A 38 22.42 -25.47 1.38
N ASN A 39 21.53 -24.67 0.79
CA ASN A 39 21.89 -23.43 0.08
C ASN A 39 21.36 -22.20 0.80
N PHE A 40 22.25 -21.50 1.50
CA PHE A 40 21.95 -20.26 2.24
C PHE A 40 22.46 -19.01 1.54
N SER A 41 22.78 -19.10 0.25
CA SER A 41 23.30 -17.96 -0.50
C SER A 41 22.29 -16.83 -0.60
N LYS A 42 22.80 -15.58 -0.67
CA LYS A 42 21.98 -14.38 -0.89
C LYS A 42 21.06 -14.51 -2.10
N ARG A 43 21.52 -15.13 -3.20
CA ARG A 43 20.72 -15.34 -4.41
C ARG A 43 19.51 -16.25 -4.14
N PHE A 44 19.70 -17.29 -3.32
CA PHE A 44 18.64 -18.23 -2.96
C PHE A 44 17.59 -17.54 -2.07
N ILE A 45 18.02 -16.86 -1.01
CA ILE A 45 17.13 -16.10 -0.11
C ILE A 45 16.38 -15.00 -0.88
N LYS A 46 17.06 -14.28 -1.78
CA LYS A 46 16.41 -13.28 -2.63
C LYS A 46 15.31 -13.87 -3.51
N LYS A 47 15.52 -15.07 -4.04
CA LYS A 47 14.56 -15.76 -4.91
C LYS A 47 13.34 -16.24 -4.14
N TYR A 48 13.53 -16.84 -2.96
CA TYR A 48 12.47 -17.56 -2.26
C TYR A 48 11.81 -16.77 -1.12
N TYR A 49 12.44 -15.69 -0.64
CA TYR A 49 11.89 -14.82 0.38
C TYR A 49 11.73 -13.37 -0.11
N GLU A 50 12.82 -12.68 -0.44
CA GLU A 50 12.78 -11.22 -0.64
C GLU A 50 11.92 -10.80 -1.84
N LYS A 51 12.05 -11.49 -2.99
CA LYS A 51 11.25 -11.19 -4.18
C LYS A 51 9.75 -11.42 -3.96
N PRO A 52 9.28 -12.59 -3.50
CA PRO A 52 7.86 -12.80 -3.21
C PRO A 52 7.29 -11.82 -2.19
N CYS A 53 8.05 -11.55 -1.11
CA CYS A 53 7.66 -10.59 -0.08
C CYS A 53 7.53 -9.17 -0.66
N SER A 54 8.50 -8.73 -1.47
CA SER A 54 8.48 -7.42 -2.13
C SER A 54 7.34 -7.29 -3.15
N GLN A 55 7.02 -8.36 -3.88
CA GLN A 55 5.96 -8.37 -4.89
C GLN A 55 4.54 -8.45 -4.31
N THR A 56 4.41 -8.85 -3.04
CA THR A 56 3.16 -8.89 -2.28
C THR A 56 3.07 -7.71 -1.34
N ILE A 57 3.46 -7.88 -0.07
CA ILE A 57 3.35 -6.82 0.95
C ILE A 57 4.20 -5.60 0.61
N GLY A 58 5.33 -5.75 -0.08
CA GLY A 58 6.16 -4.61 -0.47
C GLY A 58 5.47 -3.64 -1.44
N ARG A 59 4.50 -4.11 -2.24
CA ARG A 59 3.68 -3.25 -3.11
C ARG A 59 2.58 -2.56 -2.31
N GLU A 60 1.94 -3.27 -1.39
CA GLU A 60 0.91 -2.68 -0.51
C GLU A 60 1.51 -1.64 0.44
N LEU A 61 2.69 -1.88 1.01
CA LEU A 61 3.36 -0.91 1.89
C LEU A 61 3.69 0.39 1.17
N ARG A 62 4.11 0.33 -0.11
CA ARG A 62 4.27 1.52 -0.95
C ARG A 62 2.95 2.23 -1.19
N LEU A 63 1.87 1.48 -1.42
CA LEU A 63 0.53 2.06 -1.56
C LEU A 63 0.07 2.73 -0.26
N HIS A 64 0.27 2.10 0.90
CA HIS A 64 -0.01 2.70 2.20
C HIS A 64 0.77 4.00 2.40
N PHE A 65 2.05 4.03 2.02
CA PHE A 65 2.85 5.24 2.08
C PHE A 65 2.33 6.34 1.13
N LEU A 66 1.91 5.97 -0.10
CA LEU A 66 1.27 6.89 -1.02
C LEU A 66 -0.04 7.48 -0.45
N ILE A 67 -0.90 6.64 0.10
CA ILE A 67 -2.16 7.06 0.75
C ILE A 67 -1.83 8.02 1.90
N ARG A 68 -0.85 7.68 2.73
CA ARG A 68 -0.41 8.53 3.84
C ARG A 68 0.05 9.91 3.35
N LEU A 69 0.88 9.98 2.31
CA LEU A 69 1.32 11.24 1.73
C LEU A 69 0.15 12.10 1.23
N ILE A 70 -0.86 11.50 0.61
CA ILE A 70 -2.05 12.22 0.15
C ILE A 70 -2.82 12.78 1.35
N LEU A 71 -3.15 11.91 2.32
CA LEU A 71 -3.98 12.28 3.48
C LEU A 71 -3.29 13.28 4.41
N GLU A 72 -1.96 13.20 4.58
CA GLU A 72 -1.20 14.18 5.38
C GLU A 72 -1.21 15.59 4.78
N ASN A 73 -1.48 15.72 3.48
CA ASN A 73 -1.53 17.00 2.79
C ASN A 73 -2.96 17.45 2.46
N PHE A 74 -3.98 16.67 2.83
CA PHE A 74 -5.36 17.15 2.80
C PHE A 74 -5.56 18.24 3.85
N ARG A 75 -6.18 19.34 3.45
CA ARG A 75 -6.73 20.31 4.40
C ARG A 75 -8.17 19.91 4.73
N GLU A 76 -8.74 20.54 5.74
CA GLU A 76 -10.13 20.35 6.16
C GLU A 76 -11.12 20.38 4.97
N LYS A 77 -11.01 21.40 4.12
CA LYS A 77 -11.85 21.54 2.91
C LYS A 77 -11.69 20.37 1.91
N ASP A 78 -10.49 19.79 1.83
CA ASP A 78 -10.23 18.65 0.96
C ASP A 78 -10.93 17.39 1.53
N PHE A 79 -10.89 17.18 2.85
CA PHE A 79 -11.64 16.11 3.51
C PHE A 79 -13.16 16.28 3.33
N GLU A 80 -13.70 17.48 3.59
CA GLU A 80 -15.13 17.77 3.40
C GLU A 80 -15.58 17.48 1.97
N THR A 81 -14.82 17.98 1.00
CA THR A 81 -15.11 17.77 -0.43
C THR A 81 -15.05 16.27 -0.76
N PHE A 82 -14.04 15.55 -0.26
CA PHE A 82 -13.89 14.14 -0.51
C PHE A 82 -15.06 13.32 0.07
N PHE A 83 -15.44 13.54 1.33
CA PHE A 83 -16.56 12.83 1.94
C PHE A 83 -17.90 13.15 1.26
N LYS A 84 -18.12 14.42 0.90
CA LYS A 84 -19.29 14.82 0.12
C LYS A 84 -19.35 14.10 -1.22
N LEU A 85 -18.22 14.01 -1.93
CA LEU A 85 -18.10 13.27 -3.18
C LEU A 85 -18.46 11.78 -3.00
N ILE A 86 -17.96 11.14 -1.94
CA ILE A 86 -18.26 9.73 -1.65
C ILE A 86 -19.77 9.53 -1.47
N LYS A 87 -20.43 10.40 -0.69
CA LYS A 87 -21.87 10.30 -0.40
C LYS A 87 -22.75 10.61 -1.61
N GLU A 88 -22.51 11.72 -2.29
CA GLU A 88 -23.34 12.19 -3.42
C GLU A 88 -23.22 11.29 -4.66
N ASN A 89 -22.04 10.70 -4.89
CA ASN A 89 -21.82 9.79 -6.00
C ASN A 89 -22.11 8.32 -5.64
N LYS A 90 -22.72 8.07 -4.46
CA LYS A 90 -23.07 6.73 -3.94
C LYS A 90 -21.89 5.75 -3.94
N ILE A 91 -20.68 6.22 -3.63
CA ILE A 91 -19.43 5.45 -3.70
C ILE A 91 -19.26 4.54 -2.47
N GLU A 92 -20.03 4.77 -1.40
CA GLU A 92 -19.97 4.02 -0.14
C GLU A 92 -19.97 2.49 -0.33
N HIS A 93 -20.74 1.98 -1.28
CA HIS A 93 -20.76 0.55 -1.61
C HIS A 93 -19.38 0.00 -2.00
N LEU A 94 -18.54 0.78 -2.68
CA LEU A 94 -17.18 0.34 -3.02
C LEU A 94 -16.32 0.14 -1.76
N VAL A 95 -16.50 1.00 -0.75
CA VAL A 95 -15.82 0.85 0.54
C VAL A 95 -16.35 -0.39 1.27
N SER A 96 -17.67 -0.61 1.27
CA SER A 96 -18.25 -1.80 1.92
C SER A 96 -17.83 -3.12 1.28
N PHE A 97 -17.72 -3.17 -0.06
CA PHE A 97 -17.37 -4.41 -0.78
C PHE A 97 -15.87 -4.66 -0.93
N TYR A 98 -15.07 -3.60 -1.06
CA TYR A 98 -13.64 -3.71 -1.36
C TYR A 98 -12.73 -3.12 -0.28
N GLY A 99 -13.31 -2.69 0.85
CA GLY A 99 -12.60 -2.08 1.98
C GLY A 99 -11.70 -3.05 2.72
N ASP A 100 -10.54 -3.33 2.14
CA ASP A 100 -9.45 -4.06 2.78
C ASP A 100 -8.45 -3.08 3.40
N MET A 101 -8.36 -3.09 4.73
CA MET A 101 -7.45 -2.23 5.50
C MET A 101 -5.98 -2.66 5.38
N ASP A 102 -5.71 -3.90 5.02
CA ASP A 102 -4.37 -4.45 4.86
C ASP A 102 -3.92 -4.35 3.40
N PHE A 103 -4.78 -4.70 2.45
CA PHE A 103 -4.50 -4.76 1.01
C PHE A 103 -5.41 -3.80 0.20
N PRO A 104 -5.32 -2.47 0.40
CA PRO A 104 -6.27 -1.50 -0.13
C PRO A 104 -6.19 -1.29 -1.66
N LYS A 105 -5.28 -1.97 -2.37
CA LYS A 105 -5.06 -1.80 -3.80
C LYS A 105 -6.34 -1.87 -4.63
N VAL A 106 -7.21 -2.84 -4.36
CA VAL A 106 -8.46 -3.01 -5.12
C VAL A 106 -9.38 -1.82 -4.89
N LEU A 107 -9.56 -1.40 -3.64
CA LEU A 107 -10.36 -0.22 -3.30
C LEU A 107 -9.83 1.04 -3.98
N VAL A 108 -8.52 1.31 -3.87
CA VAL A 108 -7.90 2.50 -4.47
C VAL A 108 -8.12 2.54 -5.98
N ILE A 109 -7.93 1.42 -6.66
CA ILE A 109 -8.18 1.33 -8.10
C ILE A 109 -9.65 1.64 -8.39
N LYS A 110 -10.60 1.02 -7.68
CA LYS A 110 -12.04 1.24 -7.89
C LYS A 110 -12.46 2.69 -7.61
N LEU A 111 -11.91 3.32 -6.58
CA LEU A 111 -12.11 4.74 -6.28
C LEU A 111 -11.59 5.63 -7.42
N LEU A 112 -10.39 5.38 -7.92
CA LEU A 112 -9.80 6.18 -9.01
C LEU A 112 -10.48 5.95 -10.38
N HIS A 113 -11.24 4.87 -10.57
CA HIS A 113 -12.11 4.70 -11.74
C HIS A 113 -13.37 5.56 -11.68
N ASN A 114 -13.77 6.04 -10.50
CA ASN A 114 -14.88 6.97 -10.38
C ASN A 114 -14.43 8.36 -10.88
N ARG A 115 -15.10 8.88 -11.91
CA ARG A 115 -14.73 10.16 -12.57
C ARG A 115 -14.67 11.33 -11.59
N SER A 116 -15.58 11.37 -10.61
CA SER A 116 -15.66 12.46 -9.63
C SER A 116 -14.47 12.42 -8.66
N VAL A 117 -14.10 11.23 -8.18
CA VAL A 117 -12.91 11.01 -7.35
C VAL A 117 -11.63 11.29 -8.13
N LEU A 118 -11.54 10.80 -9.37
CA LEU A 118 -10.37 11.03 -10.23
C LEU A 118 -10.16 12.52 -10.50
N SER A 119 -11.23 13.26 -10.81
CA SER A 119 -11.19 14.71 -11.01
C SER A 119 -10.73 15.46 -9.75
N PHE A 120 -11.22 15.04 -8.58
CA PHE A 120 -10.79 15.60 -7.30
C PHE A 120 -9.30 15.33 -7.03
N MET A 121 -8.85 14.09 -7.20
CA MET A 121 -7.44 13.71 -7.03
C MET A 121 -6.52 14.46 -7.99
N PHE A 122 -6.91 14.62 -9.25
CA PHE A 122 -6.15 15.39 -10.23
C PHE A 122 -6.01 16.85 -9.83
N LYS A 123 -7.12 17.51 -9.45
CA LYS A 123 -7.11 18.90 -8.95
C LYS A 123 -6.27 19.05 -7.69
N PHE A 124 -6.34 18.08 -6.77
CA PHE A 124 -5.55 18.06 -5.55
C PHE A 124 -4.05 17.97 -5.85
N LEU A 125 -3.64 17.07 -6.73
CA LEU A 125 -2.21 16.89 -7.09
C LEU A 125 -1.64 18.13 -7.78
N ILE A 126 -2.39 18.78 -8.68
CA ILE A 126 -1.95 20.03 -9.33
C ILE A 126 -1.72 21.14 -8.30
N LYS A 127 -2.60 21.25 -7.30
CA LYS A 127 -2.44 22.25 -6.22
C LYS A 127 -1.27 21.94 -5.29
N ASN A 128 -0.78 20.69 -5.28
CA ASN A 128 0.26 20.22 -4.37
C ASN A 128 1.42 19.56 -5.13
N PRO A 129 2.20 20.32 -5.92
CA PRO A 129 3.24 19.77 -6.80
C PRO A 129 4.36 19.06 -6.04
N VAL A 130 4.61 19.43 -4.77
CA VAL A 130 5.59 18.76 -3.90
C VAL A 130 5.23 17.28 -3.70
N ILE A 131 3.94 16.94 -3.63
CA ILE A 131 3.49 15.54 -3.49
C ILE A 131 3.83 14.77 -4.75
N ILE A 132 3.63 15.35 -5.94
CA ILE A 132 3.95 14.70 -7.22
C ILE A 132 5.43 14.29 -7.24
N PHE A 133 6.33 15.16 -6.77
CA PHE A 133 7.75 14.86 -6.70
C PHE A 133 8.07 13.69 -5.73
N LYS A 134 7.39 13.64 -4.58
CA LYS A 134 7.51 12.52 -3.63
C LYS A 134 6.98 11.20 -4.22
N ILE A 135 5.89 11.25 -4.98
CA ILE A 135 5.31 10.09 -5.67
C ILE A 135 6.24 9.58 -6.76
N LEU A 136 6.81 10.47 -7.57
CA LEU A 136 7.79 10.10 -8.61
C LEU A 136 8.99 9.37 -8.01
N LYS A 137 9.50 9.84 -6.87
CA LYS A 137 10.62 9.20 -6.17
C LYS A 137 10.30 7.80 -5.62
N LEU A 138 9.01 7.45 -5.43
CA LEU A 138 8.58 6.11 -5.01
C LEU A 138 8.48 5.10 -6.17
N LEU A 139 8.39 5.60 -7.41
CA LEU A 139 8.20 4.81 -8.62
C LEU A 139 9.53 4.47 -9.32
N ILE A 140 10.60 5.22 -9.01
CA ILE A 140 11.98 5.00 -9.44
C ILE A 140 12.67 4.07 -8.44
#